data_AF-A0A699Q2S4-F1
#
_entry.id   AF-A0A699Q2S4-F1
#
_cell.length_a   1.000
_cell.length_b   1.000
_cell.length_c   1.000
_cell.angle_alpha   90.00
_cell.angle_beta   90.00
_cell.angle_gamma   90.00
#
_symmetry.space_group_name_H-M   'P 1'
#
loop_
_entity.id
_entity.type
_entity.pdbx_description
1 polymer ?
#
loop_
_entity_poly.entity_id
_entity_poly.type
_entity_poly.pdbx_seq_one_letter_code
_entity_poly.pdbx_strand_id
1 'polypeptide(L)'
;MELYMLNRPHDRMILESVEQGPLIWPSVEVDGVIRLKKYSELSAAEAIQADCDVKATKIILQRLPPEVYALVSIHKVAKELWERIQMLMQ
;
A
#
# COMPACT_ATOMS: atom_id res chain seq x y z
N MET A 1 -13.09 13.89 2.20
CA MET A 1 -12.82 12.97 1.08
C MET A 1 -12.33 11.66 1.67
N GLU A 2 -13.27 10.72 1.73
CA GLU A 2 -13.20 9.40 2.34
C GLU A 2 -12.29 8.50 1.49
N LEU A 3 -11.24 7.94 2.10
CA LEU A 3 -10.23 7.10 1.42
C LEU A 3 -10.32 5.65 1.89
N TYR A 4 -11.55 5.13 1.95
CA TYR A 4 -11.80 3.70 2.18
C TYR A 4 -13.00 3.27 1.34
N MET A 5 -12.80 3.13 0.03
CA MET A 5 -13.67 2.36 -0.84
C MET A 5 -12.79 1.62 -1.85
N LEU A 6 -12.75 0.29 -1.73
CA LEU A 6 -12.19 -0.63 -2.72
C LEU A 6 -12.95 -0.47 -4.05
N ASN A 7 -12.67 0.56 -4.86
CA ASN A 7 -13.14 0.57 -6.26
C ASN A 7 -12.55 1.61 -7.24
N ARG A 8 -11.49 2.38 -6.94
CA ARG A 8 -10.84 3.22 -7.97
C ARG A 8 -9.36 2.88 -8.22
N PRO A 9 -8.87 3.13 -9.46
CA PRO A 9 -7.50 2.76 -9.84
C PRO A 9 -6.41 3.39 -8.97
N HIS A 10 -6.70 4.57 -8.39
CA HIS A 10 -5.76 5.32 -7.55
C HIS A 10 -5.76 4.85 -6.09
N ASP A 11 -6.84 4.19 -5.66
CA ASP A 11 -6.97 3.66 -4.29
C ASP A 11 -6.14 2.37 -4.10
N ARG A 12 -5.81 1.68 -5.21
CA ARG A 12 -4.91 0.52 -5.23
C ARG A 12 -3.45 0.91 -4.96
N MET A 13 -3.05 2.13 -5.32
CA MET A 13 -1.66 2.61 -5.17
C MET A 13 -1.25 2.82 -3.72
N ILE A 14 -2.16 3.25 -2.85
CA ILE A 14 -1.85 3.47 -1.43
C ILE A 14 -1.71 2.13 -0.72
N LEU A 15 -2.57 1.16 -1.01
CA LEU A 15 -2.54 -0.16 -0.36
C LEU A 15 -1.25 -0.93 -0.67
N GLU A 16 -0.79 -0.95 -1.93
CA GLU A 16 0.50 -1.56 -2.28
C GLU A 16 1.69 -0.82 -1.62
N SER A 17 1.58 0.49 -1.39
CA SER A 17 2.62 1.25 -0.66
C SER A 17 2.61 0.97 0.85
N VAL A 18 1.46 0.55 1.41
CA VAL A 18 1.36 0.02 2.77
C VAL A 18 1.93 -1.39 2.85
N GLU A 19 1.69 -2.22 1.83
CA GLU A 19 2.25 -3.56 1.73
C GLU A 19 3.78 -3.58 1.60
N GLN A 20 4.38 -2.53 1.00
CA GLN A 20 5.82 -2.48 0.71
C GLN A 20 6.59 -1.35 1.43
N GLY A 21 5.91 -0.54 2.26
CA GLY A 21 6.46 0.59 3.02
C GLY A 21 6.49 0.34 4.54
N PRO A 22 6.95 1.29 5.37
CA PRO A 22 7.34 1.09 6.79
C PRO A 22 6.18 0.77 7.76
N LEU A 23 5.01 0.47 7.22
CA LEU A 23 3.85 0.00 7.95
C LEU A 23 4.03 -1.49 8.23
N ILE A 24 4.43 -1.83 9.45
CA ILE A 24 4.39 -3.22 9.92
C ILE A 24 2.92 -3.59 10.05
N TRP A 25 2.31 -4.04 8.95
CA TRP A 25 0.96 -4.55 8.99
C TRP A 25 0.95 -5.88 9.76
N PRO A 26 0.05 -6.06 10.74
CA PRO A 26 0.03 -7.27 11.53
C PRO A 26 -0.18 -8.53 10.67
N SER A 27 0.62 -9.55 10.91
CA SER A 27 0.48 -10.86 10.27
C SER A 27 -0.05 -11.91 11.24
N VAL A 28 -0.56 -13.00 10.68
CA VAL A 28 -1.02 -14.17 11.41
C VAL A 28 -0.57 -15.41 10.66
N GLU A 29 -0.14 -16.41 11.41
CA GLU A 29 0.15 -17.74 10.87
C GLU A 29 -1.15 -18.54 10.85
N VAL A 30 -1.54 -19.00 9.66
CA VAL A 30 -2.67 -19.90 9.46
C VAL A 30 -2.15 -21.10 8.70
N ASP A 31 -2.23 -22.28 9.31
CA ASP A 31 -1.79 -23.55 8.73
C ASP A 31 -0.33 -23.54 8.22
N GLY A 32 0.58 -22.89 8.96
CA GLY A 32 1.99 -22.76 8.58
C GLY A 32 2.27 -21.69 7.53
N VAL A 33 1.26 -20.95 7.08
CA VAL A 33 1.39 -19.86 6.13
C VAL A 33 1.21 -18.53 6.85
N ILE A 34 2.23 -17.67 6.78
CA ILE A 34 2.15 -16.30 7.28
C ILE A 34 1.41 -15.47 6.24
N ARG A 35 0.25 -14.92 6.62
CA ARG A 35 -0.43 -13.89 5.82
C ARG A 35 -0.71 -12.65 6.66
N LEU A 36 -0.96 -11.54 5.98
CA LEU A 36 -1.43 -10.32 6.62
C LEU A 36 -2.85 -10.51 7.18
N LYS A 37 -3.11 -9.99 8.39
CA LYS A 37 -4.43 -9.98 8.99
C LYS A 37 -5.38 -9.08 8.20
N LYS A 38 -6.65 -9.45 8.13
CA LYS A 38 -7.70 -8.49 7.73
C LYS A 38 -7.92 -7.46 8.84
N TYR A 39 -8.45 -6.28 8.51
CA TYR A 39 -8.74 -5.25 9.51
C TYR A 39 -9.68 -5.76 10.63
N SER A 40 -10.65 -6.61 10.28
CA SER A 40 -11.57 -7.24 11.24
C SER A 40 -10.90 -8.25 12.19
N GLU A 41 -9.70 -8.71 11.86
CA GLU A 41 -8.91 -9.67 12.65
C GLU A 41 -7.89 -8.93 13.55
N LEU A 42 -7.84 -7.60 13.49
CA LEU A 42 -6.98 -6.79 14.33
C LEU A 42 -7.53 -6.71 15.76
N SER A 43 -6.63 -6.79 16.73
CA SER A 43 -6.92 -6.36 18.09
C SER A 43 -7.16 -4.86 18.14
N ALA A 44 -7.76 -4.37 19.23
CA ALA A 44 -8.01 -2.95 19.41
C ALA A 44 -6.71 -2.11 19.34
N ALA A 45 -5.61 -2.61 19.89
CA ALA A 45 -4.32 -1.93 19.84
C ALA A 45 -3.74 -1.87 18.41
N GLU A 46 -3.81 -2.98 17.67
CA GLU A 46 -3.36 -3.04 16.28
C GLU A 46 -4.20 -2.13 15.37
N ALA A 47 -5.52 -2.07 15.57
CA ALA A 47 -6.40 -1.18 14.84
C ALA A 47 -6.10 0.30 15.11
N ILE A 48 -5.86 0.67 16.38
CA ILE A 48 -5.47 2.03 16.77
C ILE A 48 -4.14 2.41 16.11
N GLN A 49 -3.17 1.51 16.08
CA GLN A 49 -1.88 1.75 15.44
C GLN A 49 -2.04 1.93 13.92
N ALA A 50 -2.77 1.02 13.27
CA ALA A 50 -3.04 1.11 11.84
C ALA A 50 -3.74 2.43 11.44
N ASP A 51 -4.71 2.87 12.24
CA ASP A 51 -5.41 4.14 12.02
C ASP A 51 -4.47 5.36 12.20
N CYS A 52 -3.59 5.32 13.20
CA CYS A 52 -2.57 6.34 13.43
C CYS A 52 -1.58 6.40 12.27
N ASP A 53 -1.09 5.25 11.80
CA ASP A 53 -0.12 5.20 10.73
C ASP A 53 -0.73 5.66 9.40
N VAL A 54 -1.99 5.29 9.10
CA VAL A 54 -2.69 5.82 7.91
C VAL A 54 -2.84 7.34 8.00
N LYS A 55 -3.16 7.89 9.17
CA LYS A 55 -3.19 9.36 9.36
C LYS A 55 -1.81 9.97 9.14
N ALA A 56 -0.74 9.36 9.65
CA ALA A 56 0.63 9.84 9.46
C ALA A 56 1.03 9.83 7.98
N THR A 57 0.80 8.71 7.27
CA THR A 57 1.05 8.58 5.83
C THR A 57 0.26 9.63 5.05
N LYS A 58 -1.01 9.86 5.39
CA LYS A 58 -1.84 10.89 4.74
C LYS A 58 -1.26 12.28 4.92
N ILE A 59 -0.81 12.63 6.13
CA ILE A 59 -0.18 13.93 6.41
C ILE A 59 1.12 14.08 5.62
N ILE A 60 1.95 13.03 5.58
CA ILE A 60 3.20 13.04 4.82
C ILE A 60 2.92 13.23 3.34
N LEU A 61 2.01 12.44 2.75
CA LEU A 61 1.62 12.54 1.34
C LEU A 61 1.05 13.91 0.98
N GLN A 62 0.24 14.52 1.85
CA GLN A 62 -0.30 15.86 1.63
C GLN A 62 0.77 16.96 1.67
N ARG A 63 1.89 16.72 2.33
CA ARG A 63 3.02 17.66 2.40
C ARG A 63 4.05 17.44 1.30
N LEU A 64 3.95 16.34 0.56
CA LEU A 64 4.82 16.08 -0.57
C LEU A 64 4.40 16.95 -1.77
N PRO A 65 5.37 17.53 -2.49
CA PRO A 65 5.10 18.15 -3.78
C PRO A 65 4.48 17.14 -4.76
N PRO A 66 3.48 17.54 -5.56
CA PRO A 66 2.85 16.67 -6.57
C PRO A 66 3.85 16.03 -7.54
N GLU A 67 4.98 16.68 -7.78
CA GLU A 67 6.07 16.21 -8.64
C GLU A 67 6.74 14.94 -8.11
N VAL A 68 6.85 14.80 -6.78
CA VAL A 68 7.41 13.61 -6.13
C VAL A 68 6.47 12.42 -6.34
N TYR A 69 5.16 12.64 -6.19
CA TYR A 69 4.15 11.61 -6.46
C TYR A 69 4.15 11.19 -7.93
N ALA A 70 4.24 12.15 -8.86
CA ALA A 70 4.32 11.89 -10.29
C ALA A 70 5.57 11.07 -10.65
N LEU A 71 6.72 11.38 -10.06
CA LEU A 71 7.98 10.67 -10.30
C LEU A 71 7.90 9.19 -9.86
N VAL A 72 7.38 8.94 -8.65
CA VAL A 72 7.19 7.57 -8.14
C VAL A 72 6.22 6.79 -9.02
N SER A 73 5.16 7.44 -9.48
CA SER A 73 4.16 6.83 -10.37
C SER A 73 4.75 6.47 -11.74
N ILE A 74 5.54 7.36 -12.34
CA ILE A 74 6.22 7.12 -13.62
C ILE A 74 7.21 5.95 -13.49
N HIS A 75 7.98 5.91 -12.41
CA HIS A 75 8.93 4.82 -12.17
C HIS A 75 8.23 3.46 -12.07
N LYS A 76 7.11 3.39 -11.34
CA LYS A 76 6.31 2.16 -11.22
C LYS A 76 5.78 1.68 -12.56
N VAL A 77 5.17 2.57 -13.35
CA VAL A 77 4.64 2.24 -14.68
C VAL A 77 5.76 1.77 -15.61
N ALA A 78 6.93 2.42 -15.57
CA ALA A 78 8.08 2.00 -16.35
C ALA A 78 8.58 0.59 -15.96
N LYS A 79 8.59 0.27 -14.65
CA LYS A 79 8.98 -1.05 -14.15
C LYS A 79 8.00 -2.14 -14.59
N GLU A 80 6.69 -1.92 -14.44
CA GLU A 80 5.67 -2.88 -14.89
C GLU A 80 5.73 -3.13 -16.39
N LEU A 81 5.94 -2.07 -17.19
CA LEU A 81 6.09 -2.19 -18.63
C LEU A 81 7.33 -3.00 -19.01
N TRP A 82 8.44 -2.77 -18.31
CA TRP A 82 9.67 -3.53 -18.51
C TRP A 82 9.49 -5.02 -18.22
N GLU A 83 8.87 -5.37 -17.09
CA GLU A 83 8.58 -6.76 -16.72
C GLU A 83 7.68 -7.46 -17.76
N ARG A 84 6.71 -6.74 -18.33
CA ARG A 84 5.89 -7.25 -19.45
C ARG A 84 6.69 -7.50 -20.71
N ILE A 85 7.59 -6.60 -21.09
CA ILE A 85 8.47 -6.79 -22.25
C ILE A 85 9.38 -8.00 -22.04
N GLN A 86 9.91 -8.20 -20.84
CA GLN A 86 10.73 -9.37 -20.51
C GLN A 86 9.96 -10.69 -20.70
N MET A 87 8.69 -10.74 -20.29
CA MET A 87 7.84 -11.92 -20.51
C MET A 87 7.55 -12.19 -22.00
N LEU A 88 7.51 -11.16 -22.84
CA LEU A 88 7.28 -11.30 -24.29
C LEU A 88 8.53 -11.71 -25.06
N MET A 89 9.72 -11.61 -24.45
CA MET A 89 10.99 -11.99 -25.06
C MET A 89 11.41 -13.45 -24.77
N GLN A 90 10.60 -14.19 -24.01
CA GLN A 90 10.75 -15.64 -23.80
C GLN A 90 10.10 -16.44 -24.93
#